data_AF-A0A1H4VE00-F1
#
_entry.id   AF-A0A1H4VE00-F1
#
_cell.length_a   1.000
_cell.length_b   1.000
_cell.length_c   1.000
_cell.angle_alpha   90.00
_cell.angle_beta   90.00
_cell.angle_gamma   90.00
#
_symmetry.space_group_name_H-M   'P 1'
#
loop_
_entity.id
_entity.type
_entity.pdbx_description
1 polymer ?
#
loop_
_entity_poly.entity_id
_entity_poly.type
_entity_poly.pdbx_seq_one_letter_code
_entity_poly.pdbx_strand_id
1 'polypeptide(L)'
;MQPHAGRIYSGAVTDRATRHDVRPARARDLPLLAAIEDSGVPMFEAVLGDLAGDPLSSPAPSGAERDAEPGFILVAGDPVVGFAHVRFLESHAHLQQISVHPDHGRRGLGAALLEAAAERATLKGHGSLTLTTYADLPWNAPWYARHGFVEFADDDPRTATQLEISAEEERLGLQEHGRRVWMRRVLWPHRTTADLTAFLPVLDAAPRDVGVLRAVIRRPGTGEREVLEVGQLDVVDGLVGDTWAARGSRRTPDGSAHPDMQLNVMSHRLVEFLAQDPAREQLAGDQMFIDLDLSHENLPAWSELHIGGPEGAVVVVTEQPHNGCGKFIARFGKDAMTFVNGPEGKPRRLRGLCAKVVRPGPVRPGDEVVVVRPPAPVAT
;
A
#
# COMPACT_ATOMS: atom_id res chain seq x y z
N MET A 1 32.72 -15.13 -9.77
CA MET A 1 32.52 -16.38 -9.01
C MET A 1 33.20 -16.24 -7.65
N GLN A 2 32.47 -15.73 -6.67
CA GLN A 2 32.67 -15.89 -5.22
C GLN A 2 31.31 -15.52 -4.59
N PRO A 3 30.65 -16.39 -3.83
CA PRO A 3 29.32 -16.14 -3.30
C PRO A 3 29.41 -15.30 -2.01
N HIS A 4 28.74 -14.14 -1.98
CA HIS A 4 28.55 -13.41 -0.74
C HIS A 4 27.60 -14.19 0.18
N ALA A 5 28.17 -14.77 1.23
CA ALA A 5 27.47 -15.47 2.29
C ALA A 5 26.46 -14.54 2.96
N GLY A 6 25.19 -14.97 2.95
CA GLY A 6 24.12 -14.32 3.69
C GLY A 6 24.40 -14.34 5.19
N ARG A 7 24.40 -13.16 5.81
CA ARG A 7 24.30 -13.04 7.27
C ARG A 7 22.89 -13.47 7.66
N ILE A 8 22.77 -14.70 8.13
CA ILE A 8 21.62 -15.19 8.89
C ILE A 8 21.64 -14.44 10.22
N TYR A 9 20.66 -13.57 10.45
CA TYR A 9 20.41 -13.01 11.77
C TYR A 9 19.80 -14.12 12.64
N SER A 10 20.65 -14.94 13.26
CA SER A 10 20.26 -15.81 14.38
C SER A 10 20.17 -14.97 15.65
N GLY A 11 19.12 -14.17 15.77
CA GLY A 11 18.72 -13.58 17.04
C GLY A 11 18.04 -14.66 17.88
N ALA A 12 18.63 -14.96 19.04
CA ALA A 12 18.20 -16.01 19.96
C ALA A 12 16.68 -15.92 20.23
N VAL A 13 15.95 -16.95 19.80
CA VAL A 13 14.59 -17.22 20.27
C VAL A 13 14.71 -17.55 21.75
N THR A 14 14.43 -16.58 22.61
CA THR A 14 14.18 -16.85 24.01
C THR A 14 12.89 -17.65 24.13
N ASP A 15 13.08 -18.95 24.32
CA ASP A 15 12.09 -19.92 24.71
C ASP A 15 11.41 -19.52 26.03
N ARG A 16 10.18 -19.01 25.91
CA ARG A 16 9.14 -18.97 26.95
C ARG A 16 7.84 -18.41 26.36
N ALA A 17 7.11 -19.23 25.60
CA ALA A 17 5.76 -18.88 25.19
C ALA A 17 4.84 -20.06 25.43
N THR A 18 3.91 -19.91 26.37
CA THR A 18 2.55 -20.42 26.16
C THR A 18 2.12 -19.94 24.77
N ARG A 19 2.24 -20.79 23.74
CA ARG A 19 1.63 -20.53 22.44
C ARG A 19 0.13 -20.47 22.70
N HIS A 20 -0.39 -19.26 22.82
CA HIS A 20 -1.83 -19.06 22.75
C HIS A 20 -2.29 -19.58 21.40
N ASP A 21 -3.23 -20.53 21.39
CA ASP A 21 -3.76 -21.14 20.17
C ASP A 21 -4.58 -20.09 19.39
N VAL A 22 -3.89 -19.34 18.53
CA VAL A 22 -4.48 -18.38 17.61
C VAL A 22 -4.57 -19.01 16.23
N ARG A 23 -5.77 -19.01 15.65
CA ARG A 23 -6.07 -19.67 14.38
C ARG A 23 -7.10 -18.88 13.57
N PRO A 24 -7.20 -19.09 12.25
CA PRO A 24 -8.33 -18.59 11.47
C PRO A 24 -9.67 -19.04 12.07
N ALA A 25 -10.66 -18.15 12.03
CA ALA A 25 -12.02 -18.48 12.41
C ALA A 25 -12.60 -19.58 11.51
N ARG A 26 -13.39 -20.46 12.10
CA ARG A 26 -14.20 -21.48 11.43
C ARG A 26 -15.66 -21.08 11.53
N ALA A 27 -16.52 -21.65 10.69
CA ALA A 27 -17.96 -21.36 10.70
C ALA A 27 -18.62 -21.50 12.10
N ARG A 28 -18.15 -22.46 12.91
CA ARG A 28 -18.65 -22.68 14.29
C ARG A 28 -18.26 -21.58 15.29
N ASP A 29 -17.24 -20.80 14.99
CA ASP A 29 -16.73 -19.75 15.87
C ASP A 29 -17.50 -18.44 15.66
N LEU A 30 -17.98 -18.17 14.44
CA LEU A 30 -18.61 -16.91 14.05
C LEU A 30 -19.80 -16.49 14.96
N PRO A 31 -20.69 -17.41 15.40
CA PRO A 31 -21.78 -17.05 16.29
C PRO A 31 -21.34 -16.57 17.68
N LEU A 32 -20.08 -16.79 18.07
CA LEU A 32 -19.57 -16.43 19.40
C LEU A 32 -18.97 -15.01 19.45
N LEU A 33 -18.68 -14.40 18.30
CA LEU A 33 -17.84 -13.19 18.25
C LEU A 33 -18.55 -11.96 18.83
N ALA A 34 -19.82 -11.75 18.50
CA ALA A 34 -20.58 -10.58 18.98
C ALA A 34 -20.61 -10.50 20.51
N ALA A 35 -20.93 -11.62 21.17
CA ALA A 35 -20.97 -11.69 22.63
C ALA A 35 -19.61 -11.40 23.29
N ILE A 36 -18.49 -11.77 22.65
CA ILE A 36 -17.14 -11.47 23.16
C ILE A 36 -16.87 -9.97 23.11
N GLU A 37 -17.30 -9.28 22.05
CA GLU A 37 -17.15 -7.83 21.93
C GLU A 37 -18.07 -7.07 22.89
N ASP A 38 -19.35 -7.45 22.94
CA ASP A 38 -20.34 -6.87 23.85
C ASP A 38 -19.91 -7.01 25.32
N SER A 39 -19.21 -8.09 25.67
CA SER A 39 -18.66 -8.27 27.02
C SER A 39 -17.64 -7.21 27.44
N GLY A 40 -17.13 -6.41 26.51
CA GLY A 40 -16.23 -5.30 26.75
C GLY A 40 -16.91 -3.99 27.18
N VAL A 41 -18.23 -3.82 26.97
CA VAL A 41 -18.95 -2.57 27.28
C VAL A 41 -18.75 -2.10 28.73
N PRO A 42 -18.85 -2.96 29.76
CA PRO A 42 -18.66 -2.53 31.16
C PRO A 42 -17.28 -1.92 31.44
N MET A 43 -16.26 -2.30 30.66
CA MET A 43 -14.92 -1.73 30.80
C MET A 43 -14.85 -0.29 30.29
N PHE A 44 -15.62 0.06 29.28
CA PHE A 44 -15.77 1.45 28.83
C PHE A 44 -16.65 2.25 29.80
N GLU A 45 -17.77 1.70 30.26
CA GLU A 45 -18.66 2.37 31.22
C GLU A 45 -17.95 2.75 32.52
N ALA A 46 -17.02 1.91 32.99
CA ALA A 46 -16.21 2.18 34.17
C ALA A 46 -15.34 3.46 34.07
N VAL A 47 -15.08 3.97 32.86
CA VAL A 47 -14.27 5.18 32.63
C VAL A 47 -15.08 6.32 32.03
N LEU A 48 -16.06 6.01 31.18
CA LEU A 48 -16.84 7.01 30.42
C LEU A 48 -18.21 7.31 31.04
N GLY A 49 -18.68 6.50 31.99
CA GLY A 49 -20.01 6.63 32.60
C GLY A 49 -21.06 5.76 31.91
N ASP A 50 -22.33 6.11 32.09
CA ASP A 50 -23.46 5.39 31.48
C ASP A 50 -23.43 5.53 29.95
N LEU A 51 -23.39 4.40 29.24
CA LEU A 51 -23.37 4.34 27.79
C LEU A 51 -24.71 3.85 27.21
N ALA A 52 -25.80 3.84 27.97
CA ALA A 52 -27.11 3.42 27.47
C ALA A 52 -27.56 4.25 26.25
N GLY A 53 -27.76 3.57 25.11
CA GLY A 53 -28.12 4.21 23.84
C GLY A 53 -26.96 4.88 23.10
N ASP A 54 -25.75 4.77 23.63
CA ASP A 54 -24.52 5.25 23.00
C ASP A 54 -24.05 4.30 21.88
N PRO A 55 -23.44 4.81 20.79
CA PRO A 55 -22.81 3.97 19.78
C PRO A 55 -21.79 2.95 20.32
N LEU A 56 -21.07 3.26 21.40
CA LEU A 56 -20.11 2.35 22.03
C LEU A 56 -20.74 1.13 22.70
N SER A 57 -22.03 1.18 23.04
CA SER A 57 -22.80 0.07 23.61
C SER A 57 -23.77 -0.56 22.60
N SER A 58 -23.71 -0.12 21.33
CA SER A 58 -24.53 -0.71 20.27
C SER A 58 -24.15 -2.18 20.05
N PRO A 59 -25.13 -3.07 19.78
CA PRO A 59 -24.86 -4.50 19.61
C PRO A 59 -23.78 -4.75 18.56
N ALA A 60 -22.80 -5.58 18.91
CA ALA A 60 -21.72 -5.94 18.00
C ALA A 60 -22.25 -6.65 16.73
N PRO A 61 -21.67 -6.35 15.55
CA PRO A 61 -21.94 -7.10 14.33
C PRO A 61 -21.67 -8.59 14.50
N SER A 62 -22.49 -9.41 13.85
CA SER A 62 -22.32 -10.87 13.86
C SER A 62 -21.00 -11.28 13.20
N GLY A 63 -20.47 -12.44 13.58
CA GLY A 63 -19.29 -12.98 12.91
C GLY A 63 -19.51 -13.26 11.42
N ALA A 64 -20.75 -13.54 11.00
CA ALA A 64 -21.09 -13.76 9.59
C ALA A 64 -21.03 -12.46 8.76
N GLU A 65 -21.51 -11.33 9.32
CA GLU A 65 -21.37 -10.02 8.68
C GLU A 65 -19.90 -9.64 8.52
N ARG A 66 -19.07 -9.92 9.54
CA ARG A 66 -17.62 -9.68 9.49
C ARG A 66 -16.94 -10.55 8.43
N ASP A 67 -17.28 -11.84 8.35
CA ASP A 67 -16.68 -12.79 7.40
C ASP A 67 -17.05 -12.51 5.93
N ALA A 68 -18.15 -11.78 5.71
CA ALA A 68 -18.55 -11.34 4.37
C ALA A 68 -17.69 -10.18 3.84
N GLU A 69 -16.93 -9.49 4.70
CA GLU A 69 -16.06 -8.39 4.29
C GLU A 69 -14.70 -8.89 3.76
N PRO A 70 -14.09 -8.21 2.77
CA PRO A 70 -12.72 -8.52 2.35
C PRO A 70 -11.75 -8.40 3.54
N GLY A 71 -11.08 -9.50 3.88
CA GLY A 71 -10.22 -9.52 5.05
C GLY A 71 -9.99 -10.92 5.63
N PHE A 72 -9.82 -10.97 6.96
CA PHE A 72 -9.79 -12.22 7.70
C PHE A 72 -10.17 -12.03 9.18
N ILE A 73 -10.61 -13.11 9.80
CA ILE A 73 -10.85 -13.19 11.24
C ILE A 73 -9.91 -14.24 11.86
N LEU A 74 -9.25 -13.87 12.95
CA LEU A 74 -8.49 -14.78 13.81
C LEU A 74 -9.19 -14.93 15.15
N VAL A 75 -9.14 -16.13 15.72
CA VAL A 75 -9.73 -16.45 17.03
C VAL A 75 -8.69 -17.08 17.94
N ALA A 76 -8.87 -16.87 19.24
CA ALA A 76 -8.06 -17.47 20.29
C ALA A 76 -8.91 -18.38 21.19
N GLY A 77 -8.43 -19.60 21.44
CA GLY A 77 -9.09 -20.60 22.29
C GLY A 77 -10.06 -21.54 21.57
N ASP A 78 -10.45 -22.60 22.28
CA ASP A 78 -11.53 -23.53 21.91
C ASP A 78 -12.24 -24.00 23.21
N PRO A 79 -13.43 -23.47 23.56
CA PRO A 79 -14.22 -22.49 22.79
C PRO A 79 -13.53 -21.13 22.67
N VAL A 80 -13.94 -20.34 21.68
CA VAL A 80 -13.35 -19.03 21.39
C VAL A 80 -13.62 -18.05 22.53
N VAL A 81 -12.56 -17.37 22.97
CA VAL A 81 -12.59 -16.38 24.06
C VAL A 81 -12.01 -15.02 23.65
N GLY A 82 -11.55 -14.90 22.41
CA GLY A 82 -11.06 -13.65 21.85
C GLY A 82 -10.92 -13.74 20.34
N PHE A 83 -10.97 -12.60 19.65
CA PHE A 83 -10.83 -12.53 18.21
C PHE A 83 -10.19 -11.23 17.75
N ALA A 84 -9.68 -11.25 16.52
CA ALA A 84 -9.25 -10.07 15.77
C ALA A 84 -9.88 -10.13 14.38
N HIS A 85 -10.56 -9.04 13.99
CA HIS A 85 -11.14 -8.84 12.67
C HIS A 85 -10.30 -7.81 11.92
N VAL A 86 -9.71 -8.23 10.80
CA VAL A 86 -8.92 -7.37 9.92
C VAL A 86 -9.61 -7.26 8.57
N ARG A 87 -9.86 -6.03 8.14
CA ARG A 87 -10.40 -5.69 6.83
C ARG A 87 -9.28 -5.31 5.87
N PHE A 88 -9.44 -5.59 4.58
CA PHE A 88 -8.56 -5.10 3.53
C PHE A 88 -9.13 -3.82 2.94
N LEU A 89 -8.47 -2.69 3.25
CA LEU A 89 -8.70 -1.42 2.58
C LEU A 89 -7.79 -1.34 1.34
N GLU A 90 -8.09 -0.46 0.39
CA GLU A 90 -7.43 -0.39 -0.95
C GLU A 90 -5.89 -0.58 -0.97
N SER A 91 -5.19 -0.13 0.07
CA SER A 91 -3.74 -0.25 0.23
C SER A 91 -3.27 -0.68 1.62
N HIS A 92 -4.16 -1.05 2.54
CA HIS A 92 -3.81 -1.33 3.94
C HIS A 92 -4.63 -2.48 4.51
N ALA A 93 -4.02 -3.25 5.40
CA ALA A 93 -4.79 -4.03 6.36
C ALA A 93 -5.27 -3.08 7.46
N HIS A 94 -6.54 -3.18 7.86
CA HIS A 94 -7.12 -2.38 8.93
C HIS A 94 -7.67 -3.31 10.01
N LEU A 95 -7.10 -3.24 11.21
CA LEU A 95 -7.61 -3.93 12.39
C LEU A 95 -8.88 -3.22 12.84
N GLN A 96 -10.02 -3.72 12.36
CA GLN A 96 -11.34 -3.16 12.63
C GLN A 96 -11.78 -3.44 14.06
N GLN A 97 -11.48 -4.64 14.56
CA GLN A 97 -11.83 -5.00 15.93
C GLN A 97 -10.83 -6.00 16.51
N ILE A 98 -10.53 -5.85 17.79
CA ILE A 98 -9.84 -6.85 18.60
C ILE A 98 -10.46 -6.89 19.98
N SER A 99 -10.93 -8.07 20.39
CA SER A 99 -11.62 -8.24 21.67
C SER A 99 -11.21 -9.55 22.31
N VAL A 100 -11.06 -9.52 23.63
CA VAL A 100 -10.84 -10.71 24.46
C VAL A 100 -11.84 -10.62 25.60
N HIS A 101 -12.57 -11.69 25.84
CA HIS A 101 -13.56 -11.75 26.93
C HIS A 101 -12.88 -11.35 28.26
N PRO A 102 -13.50 -10.49 29.09
CA PRO A 102 -12.88 -9.96 30.31
C PRO A 102 -12.29 -11.03 31.25
N ASP A 103 -13.00 -12.16 31.44
CA ASP A 103 -12.54 -13.29 32.28
C ASP A 103 -11.24 -13.95 31.78
N HIS A 104 -10.91 -13.75 30.51
CA HIS A 104 -9.71 -14.23 29.84
C HIS A 104 -8.71 -13.10 29.54
N GLY A 105 -9.04 -11.86 29.93
CA GLY A 105 -8.18 -10.68 29.78
C GLY A 105 -6.88 -10.78 30.57
N ARG A 106 -5.90 -9.94 30.21
CA ARG A 106 -4.57 -9.86 30.87
C ARG A 106 -3.76 -11.16 30.88
N ARG A 107 -4.10 -12.13 30.04
CA ARG A 107 -3.38 -13.41 29.86
C ARG A 107 -2.52 -13.47 28.61
N GLY A 108 -2.25 -12.35 27.95
CA GLY A 108 -1.45 -12.30 26.70
C GLY A 108 -2.22 -12.59 25.41
N LEU A 109 -3.50 -12.99 25.48
CA LEU A 109 -4.32 -13.33 24.31
C LEU A 109 -4.46 -12.18 23.30
N GLY A 110 -4.69 -10.95 23.78
CA GLY A 110 -4.79 -9.77 22.90
C GLY A 110 -3.50 -9.49 22.14
N ALA A 111 -2.34 -9.65 22.80
CA ALA A 111 -1.04 -9.51 22.15
C ALA A 111 -0.82 -10.63 21.13
N ALA A 112 -1.16 -11.88 21.46
CA ALA A 112 -1.04 -13.00 20.54
C ALA A 112 -1.93 -12.83 19.29
N LEU A 113 -3.17 -12.35 19.46
CA LEU A 113 -4.08 -12.03 18.37
C LEU A 113 -3.52 -10.91 17.48
N LEU A 114 -2.98 -9.84 18.08
CA LEU A 114 -2.39 -8.72 17.36
C LEU A 114 -1.16 -9.13 16.55
N GLU A 115 -0.24 -9.91 17.12
CA GLU A 115 0.93 -10.41 16.41
C GLU A 115 0.53 -11.35 15.27
N ALA A 116 -0.40 -12.28 15.50
CA ALA A 116 -0.89 -13.16 14.45
C ALA A 116 -1.60 -12.39 13.33
N ALA A 117 -2.32 -11.31 13.66
CA ALA A 117 -2.94 -10.43 12.68
C ALA A 117 -1.88 -9.68 11.84
N ALA A 118 -0.82 -9.17 12.48
CA ALA A 118 0.31 -8.52 11.82
C ALA A 118 1.07 -9.48 10.89
N GLU A 119 1.36 -10.70 11.35
CA GLU A 119 1.99 -11.75 10.54
C GLU A 119 1.11 -12.13 9.34
N ARG A 120 -0.19 -12.33 9.56
CA ARG A 120 -1.11 -12.69 8.47
C ARG A 120 -1.30 -11.56 7.47
N ALA A 121 -1.37 -10.30 7.93
CA ALA A 121 -1.41 -9.14 7.04
C ALA A 121 -0.14 -9.04 6.19
N THR A 122 1.02 -9.34 6.79
CA THR A 122 2.31 -9.43 6.10
C THR A 122 2.30 -10.50 5.00
N LEU A 123 1.85 -11.72 5.33
CA LEU A 123 1.73 -12.83 4.37
C LEU A 123 0.72 -12.54 3.25
N LYS A 124 -0.20 -11.59 3.47
CA LYS A 124 -1.16 -11.11 2.46
C LYS A 124 -0.63 -9.89 1.68
N GLY A 125 0.63 -9.53 1.85
CA GLY A 125 1.31 -8.49 1.07
C GLY A 125 1.11 -7.06 1.59
N HIS A 126 0.53 -6.88 2.78
CA HIS A 126 0.34 -5.54 3.35
C HIS A 126 1.61 -5.04 4.04
N GLY A 127 2.04 -3.83 3.70
CA GLY A 127 3.20 -3.16 4.31
C GLY A 127 2.94 -2.56 5.69
N SER A 128 1.68 -2.41 6.08
CA SER A 128 1.29 -1.88 7.39
C SER A 128 -0.09 -2.39 7.81
N LEU A 129 -0.30 -2.42 9.13
CA LEU A 129 -1.59 -2.62 9.78
C LEU A 129 -2.04 -1.28 10.39
N THR A 130 -3.27 -0.85 10.08
CA THR A 130 -3.85 0.42 10.58
C THR A 130 -5.01 0.16 11.52
N LEU A 131 -5.37 1.13 12.36
CA LEU A 131 -6.55 1.10 13.23
C LEU A 131 -6.98 2.52 13.62
N THR A 132 -8.20 2.66 14.11
CA THR A 132 -8.68 3.86 14.82
C THR A 132 -8.96 3.51 16.28
N THR A 133 -8.63 4.41 17.21
CA THR A 133 -8.81 4.16 18.63
C THR A 133 -8.89 5.45 19.45
N TYR A 134 -9.16 5.35 20.76
CA TYR A 134 -9.07 6.52 21.66
C TYR A 134 -7.62 6.77 22.08
N ALA A 135 -7.19 8.02 22.00
CA ALA A 135 -5.81 8.42 22.32
C ALA A 135 -5.43 8.16 23.78
N ASP A 136 -6.36 8.38 24.70
CA ASP A 136 -6.03 8.52 26.13
C ASP A 136 -6.49 7.33 26.98
N LEU A 137 -7.28 6.40 26.42
CA LEU A 137 -7.70 5.20 27.15
C LEU A 137 -6.54 4.19 27.26
N PRO A 138 -6.17 3.69 28.47
CA PRO A 138 -4.96 2.88 28.67
C PRO A 138 -4.84 1.59 27.84
N TRP A 139 -5.98 1.00 27.46
CA TRP A 139 -6.08 -0.22 26.64
C TRP A 139 -6.16 0.05 25.13
N ASN A 140 -6.19 1.32 24.73
CA ASN A 140 -6.28 1.77 23.35
C ASN A 140 -4.92 2.29 22.86
N ALA A 141 -4.77 3.56 22.47
CA ALA A 141 -3.54 4.04 21.83
C ALA A 141 -2.25 3.74 22.63
N PRO A 142 -2.19 3.89 23.97
CA PRO A 142 -1.03 3.50 24.75
C PRO A 142 -0.69 2.01 24.68
N TRP A 143 -1.70 1.13 24.56
CA TRP A 143 -1.48 -0.30 24.38
C TRP A 143 -0.96 -0.63 22.98
N TYR A 144 -1.53 -0.04 21.95
CA TYR A 144 -1.04 -0.21 20.58
C TYR A 144 0.36 0.37 20.39
N ALA A 145 0.68 1.50 21.02
CA ALA A 145 2.01 2.09 20.99
C ALA A 145 3.09 1.13 21.51
N ARG A 146 2.81 0.41 22.60
CA ARG A 146 3.69 -0.64 23.13
C ARG A 146 3.89 -1.82 22.16
N HIS A 147 2.98 -2.02 21.20
CA HIS A 147 3.05 -3.06 20.17
C HIS A 147 3.48 -2.50 18.81
N GLY A 148 4.19 -1.37 18.79
CA GLY A 148 4.83 -0.82 17.60
C GLY A 148 3.91 -0.01 16.69
N PHE A 149 2.72 0.37 17.17
CA PHE A 149 1.89 1.34 16.46
C PHE A 149 2.34 2.78 16.75
N VAL A 150 2.22 3.64 15.75
CA VAL A 150 2.48 5.08 15.85
C VAL A 150 1.25 5.83 15.36
N GLU A 151 0.90 6.92 16.04
CA GLU A 151 -0.17 7.83 15.63
C GLU A 151 0.16 8.45 14.26
N PHE A 152 -0.85 8.64 13.42
CA PHE A 152 -0.67 9.38 12.16
C PHE A 152 -0.37 10.84 12.51
N ALA A 153 0.59 11.44 11.80
CA ALA A 153 0.80 12.88 11.90
C ALA A 153 -0.41 13.62 11.28
N ASP A 154 -0.70 14.83 11.73
CA ASP A 154 -1.83 15.63 11.22
C ASP A 154 -1.74 15.87 9.70
N ASP A 155 -0.52 15.93 9.17
CA ASP A 155 -0.23 16.12 7.75
C ASP A 155 -0.11 14.80 6.96
N ASP A 156 -0.33 13.64 7.58
CA ASP A 156 -0.33 12.38 6.87
C ASP A 156 -1.55 12.30 5.94
N PRO A 157 -1.33 12.16 4.61
CA PRO A 157 -2.44 12.09 3.68
C PRO A 157 -3.22 10.80 3.88
N ARG A 158 -4.54 10.95 4.03
CA ARG A 158 -5.49 9.85 4.17
C ARG A 158 -6.01 9.41 2.81
N THR A 159 -6.23 8.10 2.67
CA THR A 159 -6.96 7.54 1.53
C THR A 159 -8.46 7.87 1.63
N ALA A 160 -9.20 7.78 0.53
CA ALA A 160 -10.65 8.03 0.53
C ALA A 160 -11.38 7.16 1.56
N THR A 161 -11.08 5.87 1.61
CA THR A 161 -11.66 4.94 2.60
C THR A 161 -11.32 5.30 4.05
N GLN A 162 -10.13 5.84 4.32
CA GLN A 162 -9.80 6.32 5.68
C GLN A 162 -10.58 7.58 6.05
N LEU A 163 -10.85 8.45 5.08
CA LEU A 163 -11.70 9.62 5.28
C LEU A 163 -13.15 9.20 5.52
N GLU A 164 -13.67 8.21 4.78
CA GLU A 164 -15.00 7.64 4.98
C GLU A 164 -15.16 7.03 6.37
N ILE A 165 -14.17 6.23 6.83
CA ILE A 165 -14.16 5.68 8.20
C ILE A 165 -14.16 6.82 9.23
N SER A 166 -13.35 7.86 9.01
CA SER A 166 -13.30 9.01 9.94
C SER A 166 -14.63 9.77 9.99
N ALA A 167 -15.28 9.97 8.84
CA ALA A 167 -16.57 10.65 8.74
C ALA A 167 -17.69 9.83 9.37
N GLU A 168 -17.63 8.50 9.28
CA GLU A 168 -18.58 7.61 9.95
C GLU A 168 -18.41 7.66 11.47
N GLU A 169 -17.17 7.62 11.98
CA GLU A 169 -16.92 7.80 13.42
C GLU A 169 -17.45 9.16 13.92
N GLU A 170 -17.28 10.22 13.13
CA GLU A 170 -17.79 11.57 13.44
C GLU A 170 -19.33 11.62 13.44
N ARG A 171 -19.98 10.97 12.46
CA ARG A 171 -21.44 10.86 12.36
C ARG A 171 -22.03 10.08 13.54
N LEU A 172 -21.30 9.09 14.04
CA LEU A 172 -21.67 8.34 15.24
C LEU A 172 -21.43 9.15 16.52
N GLY A 173 -20.64 10.23 16.49
CA GLY A 173 -20.36 11.03 17.69
C GLY A 173 -19.26 10.46 18.58
N LEU A 174 -18.44 9.52 18.10
CA LEU A 174 -17.45 8.84 18.94
C LEU A 174 -16.40 9.77 19.56
N GLN A 175 -16.17 10.95 18.96
CA GLN A 175 -15.30 12.01 19.47
C GLN A 175 -15.76 12.62 20.79
N GLU A 176 -17.03 12.47 21.18
CA GLU A 176 -17.58 13.05 22.41
C GLU A 176 -16.94 12.44 23.67
N HIS A 177 -16.51 11.18 23.58
CA HIS A 177 -15.85 10.45 24.67
C HIS A 177 -14.32 10.68 24.75
N GLY A 178 -13.77 11.46 23.83
CA GLY A 178 -12.34 11.79 23.79
C GLY A 178 -11.74 11.75 22.40
N ARG A 179 -10.45 12.07 22.33
CA ARG A 179 -9.73 12.22 21.06
C ARG A 179 -9.60 10.89 20.32
N ARG A 180 -10.22 10.80 19.14
CA ARG A 180 -10.07 9.68 18.19
C ARG A 180 -8.81 9.84 17.36
N VAL A 181 -8.02 8.79 17.26
CA VAL A 181 -6.74 8.80 16.54
C VAL A 181 -6.62 7.62 15.59
N TRP A 182 -5.97 7.87 14.45
CA TRP A 182 -5.46 6.83 13.57
C TRP A 182 -4.09 6.38 14.03
N MET A 183 -3.84 5.08 14.01
CA MET A 183 -2.51 4.53 14.26
C MET A 183 -2.11 3.54 13.17
N ARG A 184 -0.81 3.45 12.87
CA ARG A 184 -0.24 2.39 12.01
C ARG A 184 0.87 1.65 12.71
N ARG A 185 0.97 0.35 12.45
CA ARG A 185 2.20 -0.43 12.63
C ARG A 185 2.76 -0.74 11.25
N VAL A 186 3.99 -0.31 11.02
CA VAL A 186 4.74 -0.72 9.82
C VAL A 186 5.11 -2.19 10.00
N LEU A 187 4.67 -3.02 9.05
CA LEU A 187 4.94 -4.45 9.04
C LEU A 187 6.24 -4.74 8.28
N TRP A 188 6.53 -3.94 7.26
CA TRP A 188 7.75 -4.00 6.47
C TRP A 188 8.47 -2.66 6.58
N PRO A 189 9.72 -2.62 7.08
CA PRO A 189 10.44 -1.36 7.20
C PRO A 189 10.54 -0.71 5.82
N HIS A 190 9.95 0.46 5.68
CA HIS A 190 10.10 1.27 4.48
C HIS A 190 11.54 1.76 4.36
N ARG A 191 12.00 2.01 3.12
CA ARG A 191 13.30 2.63 2.89
C ARG A 191 13.29 4.04 3.46
N THR A 192 14.30 4.36 4.25
CA THR A 192 14.48 5.69 4.83
C THR A 192 15.05 6.66 3.79
N THR A 193 14.98 7.96 4.09
CA THR A 193 15.66 8.98 3.29
C THR A 193 17.17 8.72 3.16
N ALA A 194 17.82 8.21 4.21
CA ALA A 194 19.24 7.87 4.18
C ALA A 194 19.52 6.69 3.23
N ASP A 195 18.69 5.65 3.26
CA ASP A 195 18.79 4.51 2.35
C ASP A 195 18.63 4.95 0.89
N LEU A 196 17.68 5.84 0.62
CA LEU A 196 17.39 6.36 -0.72
C LEU A 196 18.55 7.21 -1.26
N THR A 197 19.11 8.10 -0.43
CA THR A 197 20.29 8.89 -0.79
C THR A 197 21.48 7.98 -1.09
N ALA A 198 21.71 6.95 -0.27
CA ALA A 198 22.78 5.98 -0.48
C ALA A 198 22.59 5.14 -1.76
N PHE A 199 21.35 5.01 -2.23
CA PHE A 199 21.01 4.26 -3.44
C PHE A 199 21.10 5.08 -4.74
N LEU A 200 21.22 6.42 -4.67
CA LEU A 200 21.34 7.28 -5.85
C LEU A 200 22.41 6.84 -6.86
N PRO A 201 23.63 6.41 -6.47
CA PRO A 201 24.62 5.95 -7.45
C PRO A 201 24.16 4.74 -8.28
N VAL A 202 23.32 3.87 -7.72
CA VAL A 202 22.74 2.73 -8.44
C VAL A 202 21.70 3.20 -9.45
N LEU A 203 20.91 4.23 -9.11
CA LEU A 203 19.95 4.85 -10.01
C LEU A 203 20.66 5.61 -11.14
N ASP A 204 21.70 6.37 -10.82
CA ASP A 204 22.47 7.18 -11.78
C ASP A 204 23.29 6.31 -12.74
N ALA A 205 23.57 5.06 -12.38
CA ALA A 205 24.19 4.07 -13.26
C ALA A 205 23.19 3.35 -14.20
N ALA A 206 21.95 3.83 -14.31
CA ALA A 206 20.97 3.27 -15.24
C ALA A 206 21.40 3.51 -16.70
N PRO A 207 21.14 2.57 -17.62
CA PRO A 207 21.50 2.76 -19.01
C PRO A 207 20.72 3.94 -19.60
N ARG A 208 21.37 4.70 -20.47
CA ARG A 208 20.80 5.92 -21.05
C ARG A 208 20.17 5.72 -22.41
N ASP A 209 20.75 4.86 -23.24
CA ASP A 209 20.37 4.71 -24.65
C ASP A 209 19.58 3.43 -24.93
N VAL A 210 19.95 2.33 -24.26
CA VAL A 210 19.33 1.01 -24.44
C VAL A 210 19.08 0.39 -23.08
N GLY A 211 17.81 0.29 -22.69
CA GLY A 211 17.35 -0.30 -21.45
C GLY A 211 16.58 -1.59 -21.67
N VAL A 212 15.91 -2.06 -20.61
CA VAL A 212 15.08 -3.28 -20.66
C VAL A 212 13.75 -3.04 -19.97
N LEU A 213 12.66 -3.48 -20.60
CA LEU A 213 11.35 -3.54 -19.98
C LEU A 213 11.33 -4.71 -18.99
N ARG A 214 11.14 -4.44 -17.70
CA ARG A 214 11.23 -5.45 -16.64
C ARG A 214 9.88 -6.02 -16.23
N ALA A 215 8.83 -5.22 -16.27
CA ALA A 215 7.48 -5.67 -15.98
C ALA A 215 6.42 -4.82 -16.68
N VAL A 216 5.29 -5.45 -16.99
CA VAL A 216 4.09 -4.81 -17.53
C VAL A 216 2.92 -5.14 -16.62
N ILE A 217 2.25 -4.12 -16.09
CA ILE A 217 1.15 -4.27 -15.13
C ILE A 217 -0.11 -3.64 -15.68
N ARG A 218 -1.17 -4.44 -15.79
CA ARG A 218 -2.53 -3.95 -16.08
C ARG A 218 -3.28 -3.65 -14.79
N ARG A 219 -4.05 -2.57 -14.77
CA ARG A 219 -4.91 -2.18 -13.64
C ARG A 219 -6.37 -2.23 -14.09
N PRO A 220 -7.01 -3.40 -14.09
CA PRO A 220 -8.37 -3.59 -14.65
C PRO A 220 -9.48 -2.98 -13.78
N GLY A 221 -9.18 -2.70 -12.51
CA GLY A 221 -10.12 -2.10 -11.56
C GLY A 221 -9.39 -1.34 -10.45
N THR A 222 -10.16 -0.61 -9.64
CA THR A 222 -9.64 0.05 -8.43
C THR A 222 -9.12 -1.02 -7.47
N GLY A 223 -7.82 -0.99 -7.19
CA GLY A 223 -7.23 -1.98 -6.28
C GLY A 223 -6.70 -3.25 -6.97
N GLU A 224 -7.04 -3.44 -8.24
CA GLU A 224 -6.63 -4.62 -9.00
C GLU A 224 -5.31 -4.37 -9.73
N ARG A 225 -4.50 -5.43 -9.83
CA ARG A 225 -3.22 -5.46 -10.54
C ARG A 225 -3.05 -6.84 -11.16
N GLU A 226 -2.57 -6.84 -12.38
CA GLU A 226 -2.28 -8.06 -13.13
C GLU A 226 -0.93 -7.89 -13.81
N VAL A 227 0.02 -8.76 -13.45
CA VAL A 227 1.33 -8.84 -14.09
C VAL A 227 1.15 -9.58 -15.42
N LEU A 228 1.51 -8.94 -16.53
CA LEU A 228 1.35 -9.50 -17.86
C LEU A 228 2.66 -10.09 -18.38
N GLU A 229 2.57 -11.30 -18.94
CA GLU A 229 3.66 -11.87 -19.77
C GLU A 229 3.77 -11.14 -21.11
N VAL A 230 2.63 -10.66 -21.63
CA VAL A 230 2.54 -9.84 -22.85
C VAL A 230 1.51 -8.74 -22.63
N GLY A 231 1.92 -7.49 -22.75
CA GLY A 231 1.03 -6.33 -22.82
C GLY A 231 0.79 -5.93 -24.26
N GLN A 232 -0.45 -5.55 -24.60
CA GLN A 232 -0.76 -4.94 -25.90
C GLN A 232 -0.90 -3.44 -25.72
N LEU A 233 -0.06 -2.66 -26.42
CA LEU A 233 -0.19 -1.22 -26.48
C LEU A 233 -1.00 -0.80 -27.71
N ASP A 234 -1.90 0.15 -27.50
CA ASP A 234 -2.79 0.73 -28.50
C ASP A 234 -2.81 2.26 -28.41
N VAL A 235 -2.97 2.92 -29.55
CA VAL A 235 -2.92 4.40 -29.65
C VAL A 235 -4.12 5.10 -29.02
N VAL A 236 -5.25 4.40 -28.90
CA VAL A 236 -6.46 4.88 -28.24
C VAL A 236 -6.47 4.44 -26.79
N ASP A 237 -6.31 3.13 -26.55
CA ASP A 237 -6.53 2.54 -25.22
C ASP A 237 -5.32 2.64 -24.28
N GLY A 238 -4.14 2.98 -24.79
CA GLY A 238 -2.90 2.90 -24.02
C GLY A 238 -2.51 1.44 -23.81
N LEU A 239 -2.51 0.95 -22.57
CA LEU A 239 -2.37 -0.50 -22.30
C LEU A 239 -3.76 -1.14 -22.31
N VAL A 240 -4.00 -2.06 -23.25
CA VAL A 240 -5.32 -2.68 -23.44
C VAL A 240 -5.82 -3.37 -22.16
N GLY A 241 -7.02 -2.95 -21.72
CA GLY A 241 -7.67 -3.43 -20.48
C GLY A 241 -7.21 -2.72 -19.21
N ASP A 242 -6.33 -1.71 -19.29
CA ASP A 242 -6.07 -0.80 -18.17
C ASP A 242 -7.20 0.22 -18.00
N THR A 243 -7.38 0.69 -16.76
CA THR A 243 -8.45 1.64 -16.41
C THR A 243 -8.12 3.11 -16.68
N TRP A 244 -6.96 3.45 -17.26
CA TRP A 244 -6.55 4.85 -17.49
C TRP A 244 -7.68 5.71 -18.08
N ALA A 245 -8.32 5.26 -19.16
CA ALA A 245 -9.35 6.02 -19.88
C ALA A 245 -10.57 6.35 -19.00
N ALA A 246 -10.87 5.50 -18.02
CA ALA A 246 -12.02 5.64 -17.11
C ALA A 246 -11.74 6.55 -15.90
N ARG A 247 -10.48 6.94 -15.63
CA ARG A 247 -10.11 7.68 -14.40
C ARG A 247 -10.40 9.17 -14.45
N GLY A 248 -10.67 9.72 -15.64
CA GLY A 248 -10.85 11.15 -15.85
C GLY A 248 -9.60 11.99 -15.53
N SER A 249 -9.65 13.28 -15.78
CA SER A 249 -8.55 14.20 -15.45
C SER A 249 -9.06 15.61 -15.17
N ARG A 250 -8.50 16.27 -14.16
CA ARG A 250 -8.73 17.72 -13.94
C ARG A 250 -8.01 18.61 -14.97
N ARG A 251 -7.17 18.01 -15.83
CA ARG A 251 -6.39 18.72 -16.86
C ARG A 251 -7.13 18.80 -18.19
N THR A 252 -8.28 18.15 -18.32
CA THR A 252 -9.15 18.20 -19.50
C THR A 252 -10.42 18.99 -19.14
N PRO A 253 -10.92 19.86 -20.03
CA PRO A 253 -12.10 20.70 -19.73
C PRO A 253 -13.38 19.89 -19.48
N ASP A 254 -13.51 18.72 -20.11
CA ASP A 254 -14.67 17.83 -20.02
C ASP A 254 -14.53 16.76 -18.93
N GLY A 255 -13.41 16.76 -18.19
CA GLY A 255 -13.12 15.78 -17.15
C GLY A 255 -12.67 14.41 -17.68
N SER A 256 -12.55 14.22 -18.99
CA SER A 256 -12.09 12.96 -19.61
C SER A 256 -10.63 12.66 -19.27
N ALA A 257 -10.16 11.42 -19.49
CA ALA A 257 -8.76 11.10 -19.28
C ALA A 257 -7.84 11.90 -20.22
N HIS A 258 -6.71 12.40 -19.71
CA HIS A 258 -5.80 13.22 -20.51
C HIS A 258 -4.98 12.34 -21.47
N PRO A 259 -5.03 12.55 -22.80
CA PRO A 259 -4.42 11.65 -23.80
C PRO A 259 -2.89 11.51 -23.66
N ASP A 260 -2.21 12.56 -23.20
CA ASP A 260 -0.77 12.50 -22.90
C ASP A 260 -0.41 11.75 -21.60
N MET A 261 -1.36 11.10 -20.94
CA MET A 261 -1.16 10.36 -19.68
C MET A 261 -1.57 8.89 -19.78
N GLN A 262 -1.64 8.32 -20.99
CA GLN A 262 -2.06 6.93 -21.25
C GLN A 262 -1.29 5.91 -20.41
N LEU A 263 0.02 6.11 -20.28
CA LEU A 263 0.92 5.18 -19.60
C LEU A 263 1.69 5.87 -18.49
N ASN A 264 1.82 5.19 -17.36
CA ASN A 264 2.75 5.53 -16.29
C ASN A 264 3.93 4.57 -16.37
N VAL A 265 5.13 5.13 -16.44
CA VAL A 265 6.40 4.40 -16.52
C VAL A 265 7.25 4.76 -15.31
N MET A 266 7.77 3.77 -14.58
CA MET A 266 8.63 3.97 -13.42
C MET A 266 9.97 3.23 -13.58
N SER A 267 11.01 3.73 -12.92
CA SER A 267 12.31 3.05 -12.86
C SER A 267 12.17 1.70 -12.14
N HIS A 268 12.58 0.62 -12.80
CA HIS A 268 12.60 -0.70 -12.18
C HIS A 268 13.55 -0.75 -10.97
N ARG A 269 14.77 -0.20 -11.10
CA ARG A 269 15.77 -0.19 -10.01
C ARG A 269 15.22 0.42 -8.72
N LEU A 270 14.47 1.52 -8.86
CA LEU A 270 13.88 2.17 -7.70
C LEU A 270 12.72 1.35 -7.12
N VAL A 271 11.79 0.86 -7.95
CA VAL A 271 10.66 0.09 -7.41
C VAL A 271 11.12 -1.20 -6.75
N GLU A 272 12.10 -1.90 -7.32
CA GLU A 272 12.72 -3.10 -6.74
C GLU A 272 13.33 -2.78 -5.36
N PHE A 273 14.09 -1.68 -5.27
CA PHE A 273 14.68 -1.23 -4.02
C PHE A 273 13.64 -0.88 -2.95
N LEU A 274 12.57 -0.19 -3.33
CA LEU A 274 11.48 0.21 -2.43
C LEU A 274 10.62 -0.99 -2.00
N ALA A 275 10.30 -1.87 -2.93
CA ALA A 275 9.39 -2.99 -2.75
C ALA A 275 10.00 -4.07 -1.87
N GLN A 276 11.31 -4.32 -1.98
CA GLN A 276 12.06 -5.34 -1.23
C GLN A 276 11.61 -6.78 -1.50
N ASP A 277 10.58 -6.94 -2.32
CA ASP A 277 9.97 -8.18 -2.78
C ASP A 277 9.36 -7.92 -4.16
N PRO A 278 9.72 -8.71 -5.19
CA PRO A 278 9.16 -8.60 -6.53
C PRO A 278 7.63 -8.60 -6.57
N ALA A 279 6.95 -9.34 -5.69
CA ALA A 279 5.49 -9.41 -5.66
C ALA A 279 4.81 -8.07 -5.31
N ARG A 280 5.58 -7.13 -4.75
CA ARG A 280 5.10 -5.80 -4.34
C ARG A 280 5.40 -4.69 -5.32
N GLU A 281 6.20 -4.92 -6.36
CA GLU A 281 6.58 -3.87 -7.31
C GLU A 281 5.35 -3.28 -8.02
N GLN A 282 4.40 -4.14 -8.40
CA GLN A 282 3.12 -3.75 -8.99
C GLN A 282 2.30 -2.77 -8.11
N LEU A 283 2.59 -2.69 -6.81
CA LEU A 283 1.94 -1.77 -5.90
C LEU A 283 2.36 -0.31 -6.16
N ALA A 284 3.42 -0.01 -6.92
CA ALA A 284 3.67 1.38 -7.37
C ALA A 284 2.52 1.94 -8.21
N GLY A 285 1.74 1.06 -8.85
CA GLY A 285 0.54 1.43 -9.59
C GLY A 285 0.84 1.99 -10.98
N ASP A 286 2.01 1.67 -11.51
CA ASP A 286 2.51 2.05 -12.84
C ASP A 286 2.36 0.88 -13.81
N GLN A 287 2.11 1.18 -15.09
CA GLN A 287 1.90 0.12 -16.07
C GLN A 287 3.20 -0.51 -16.58
N MET A 288 4.32 0.22 -16.53
CA MET A 288 5.58 -0.25 -17.08
C MET A 288 6.73 0.06 -16.13
N PHE A 289 7.57 -0.94 -15.88
CA PHE A 289 8.81 -0.78 -15.13
C PHE A 289 9.99 -1.00 -16.04
N ILE A 290 10.82 0.03 -16.22
CA ILE A 290 11.93 0.01 -17.17
C ILE A 290 13.25 0.22 -16.43
N ASP A 291 14.24 -0.59 -16.74
CA ASP A 291 15.64 -0.40 -16.34
C ASP A 291 16.32 0.55 -17.34
N LEU A 292 16.11 1.86 -17.14
CA LEU A 292 16.59 2.96 -17.98
C LEU A 292 16.66 4.24 -17.13
N ASP A 293 17.58 5.15 -17.45
CA ASP A 293 17.63 6.51 -16.90
C ASP A 293 16.41 7.31 -17.40
N LEU A 294 15.44 7.55 -16.51
CA LEU A 294 14.20 8.26 -16.83
C LEU A 294 14.28 9.78 -16.63
N SER A 295 15.46 10.29 -16.27
CA SER A 295 15.66 11.70 -15.93
C SER A 295 15.21 12.65 -17.03
N HIS A 296 14.88 13.88 -16.65
CA HIS A 296 14.55 14.93 -17.62
C HIS A 296 15.70 15.22 -18.58
N GLU A 297 16.94 15.07 -18.12
CA GLU A 297 18.15 15.25 -18.93
C GLU A 297 18.28 14.13 -19.98
N ASN A 298 18.07 12.88 -19.58
CA ASN A 298 18.20 11.75 -20.51
C ASN A 298 17.00 11.62 -21.46
N LEU A 299 15.79 11.83 -20.94
CA LEU A 299 14.52 11.71 -21.66
C LEU A 299 13.76 13.04 -21.64
N PRO A 300 14.21 14.06 -22.39
CA PRO A 300 13.41 15.27 -22.59
C PRO A 300 12.03 14.91 -23.14
N ALA A 301 11.05 15.80 -22.94
CA ALA A 301 9.72 15.61 -23.51
C ALA A 301 9.82 15.32 -25.00
N TRP A 302 8.96 14.43 -25.48
CA TRP A 302 8.91 13.95 -26.85
C TRP A 302 10.03 12.98 -27.26
N SER A 303 10.82 12.48 -26.30
CA SER A 303 11.67 11.31 -26.53
C SER A 303 10.82 10.07 -26.76
N GLU A 304 11.18 9.28 -27.76
CA GLU A 304 10.55 8.01 -28.08
C GLU A 304 11.29 6.85 -27.39
N LEU A 305 10.52 5.89 -26.91
CA LEU A 305 10.98 4.61 -26.39
C LEU A 305 10.45 3.53 -27.33
N HIS A 306 11.36 2.90 -28.08
CA HIS A 306 11.08 1.80 -28.99
C HIS A 306 11.27 0.48 -28.24
N ILE A 307 10.20 -0.29 -28.10
CA ILE A 307 10.15 -1.43 -27.17
C ILE A 307 9.89 -2.69 -27.96
N GLY A 308 10.75 -3.70 -27.87
CA GLY A 308 10.52 -5.01 -28.49
C GLY A 308 10.82 -5.06 -30.00
N GLY A 309 11.67 -4.16 -30.50
CA GLY A 309 12.14 -4.16 -31.89
C GLY A 309 11.10 -3.71 -32.93
N PRO A 310 11.21 -4.16 -34.20
CA PRO A 310 10.39 -3.66 -35.32
C PRO A 310 8.88 -3.93 -35.17
N GLU A 311 8.52 -5.10 -34.63
CA GLU A 311 7.13 -5.51 -34.39
C GLU A 311 6.58 -4.98 -33.06
N GLY A 312 7.42 -4.32 -32.27
CA GLY A 312 7.07 -3.82 -30.96
C GLY A 312 6.49 -2.40 -30.98
N ALA A 313 6.11 -1.92 -29.81
CA ALA A 313 5.45 -0.62 -29.66
C ALA A 313 6.46 0.55 -29.59
N VAL A 314 5.96 1.76 -29.87
CA VAL A 314 6.66 3.00 -29.59
C VAL A 314 5.79 3.88 -28.72
N VAL A 315 6.37 4.33 -27.61
CA VAL A 315 5.74 5.29 -26.72
C VAL A 315 6.57 6.56 -26.67
N VAL A 316 5.92 7.69 -26.47
CA VAL A 316 6.58 8.99 -26.37
C VAL A 316 6.40 9.55 -24.97
N VAL A 317 7.50 10.05 -24.38
CA VAL A 317 7.50 10.74 -23.09
C VAL A 317 6.77 12.07 -23.23
N THR A 318 5.84 12.38 -22.32
CA THR A 318 5.06 13.62 -22.38
C THR A 318 5.48 14.63 -21.31
N GLU A 319 4.98 15.85 -21.43
CA GLU A 319 5.22 16.94 -20.46
C GLU A 319 4.38 16.79 -19.18
N GLN A 320 3.48 15.80 -19.13
CA GLN A 320 2.57 15.66 -18.00
C GLN A 320 3.32 15.11 -16.77
N PRO A 321 3.14 15.73 -15.59
CA PRO A 321 3.84 15.31 -14.40
C PRO A 321 3.26 14.00 -13.87
N HIS A 322 4.14 13.15 -13.34
CA HIS A 322 3.76 11.95 -12.61
C HIS A 322 4.25 12.03 -11.17
N ASN A 323 3.35 12.35 -10.24
CA ASN A 323 3.68 12.65 -8.85
C ASN A 323 3.18 11.55 -7.91
N GLY A 324 3.89 11.35 -6.79
CA GLY A 324 3.47 10.41 -5.74
C GLY A 324 2.12 10.80 -5.12
N CYS A 325 1.32 9.82 -4.74
CA CYS A 325 0.00 10.02 -4.11
C CYS A 325 -0.09 9.32 -2.75
N GLY A 326 -1.22 9.48 -2.02
CA GLY A 326 -1.44 8.82 -0.72
C GLY A 326 -1.27 7.30 -0.76
N LYS A 327 -1.64 6.65 -1.88
CA LYS A 327 -1.43 5.20 -2.07
C LYS A 327 0.06 4.83 -2.13
N PHE A 328 0.94 5.72 -2.59
CA PHE A 328 2.38 5.46 -2.60
C PHE A 328 2.95 5.48 -1.18
N ILE A 329 2.51 6.42 -0.34
CA ILE A 329 2.90 6.51 1.08
C ILE A 329 2.46 5.28 1.86
N ALA A 330 1.24 4.80 1.59
CA ALA A 330 0.71 3.58 2.16
C ALA A 330 1.61 2.36 1.93
N ARG A 331 2.28 2.30 0.77
CA ARG A 331 2.98 1.11 0.27
C ARG A 331 4.47 1.14 0.48
N PHE A 332 5.07 2.33 0.38
CA PHE A 332 6.53 2.53 0.41
C PHE A 332 6.97 3.61 1.41
N GLY A 333 6.04 4.26 2.11
CA GLY A 333 6.34 5.20 3.19
C GLY A 333 6.42 6.67 2.78
N LYS A 334 6.37 7.54 3.81
CA LYS A 334 6.42 9.01 3.67
C LYS A 334 7.79 9.47 3.16
N ASP A 335 8.88 8.90 3.68
CA ASP A 335 10.24 9.17 3.24
C ASP A 335 10.41 8.96 1.74
N ALA A 336 9.99 7.79 1.23
CA ALA A 336 10.04 7.51 -0.20
C ALA A 336 9.24 8.52 -1.02
N MET A 337 8.00 8.83 -0.61
CA MET A 337 7.17 9.83 -1.30
C MET A 337 7.83 11.21 -1.33
N THR A 338 8.32 11.67 -0.19
CA THR A 338 8.99 12.97 -0.06
C THR A 338 10.25 13.03 -0.91
N PHE A 339 11.03 11.94 -0.93
CA PHE A 339 12.27 11.85 -1.70
C PHE A 339 12.03 11.87 -3.21
N VAL A 340 11.10 11.04 -3.72
CA VAL A 340 10.83 10.98 -5.17
C VAL A 340 10.21 12.26 -5.72
N ASN A 341 9.47 13.01 -4.88
CA ASN A 341 8.90 14.32 -5.22
C ASN A 341 9.83 15.50 -4.80
N GLY A 342 10.99 15.20 -4.23
CA GLY A 342 11.94 16.16 -3.68
C GLY A 342 12.93 16.71 -4.70
N PRO A 343 13.91 17.52 -4.26
CA PRO A 343 14.91 18.14 -5.13
C PRO A 343 15.82 17.11 -5.83
N GLU A 344 16.11 15.98 -5.19
CA GLU A 344 16.90 14.89 -5.80
C GLU A 344 16.06 14.06 -6.77
N GLY A 345 14.79 13.80 -6.41
CA GLY A 345 13.92 12.88 -7.13
C GLY A 345 13.28 13.45 -8.38
N LYS A 346 12.88 14.73 -8.35
CA LYS A 346 12.21 15.39 -9.48
C LYS A 346 13.06 15.45 -10.76
N PRO A 347 14.32 15.92 -10.74
CA PRO A 347 15.16 15.96 -11.94
C PRO A 347 15.34 14.57 -12.60
N ARG A 348 15.38 13.53 -11.77
CA ARG A 348 15.55 12.12 -12.17
C ARG A 348 14.25 11.42 -12.55
N ARG A 349 13.10 12.08 -12.38
CA ARG A 349 11.76 11.46 -12.48
C ARG A 349 11.66 10.16 -11.67
N LEU A 350 12.09 10.18 -10.41
CA LEU A 350 12.08 8.97 -9.58
C LEU A 350 10.68 8.42 -9.32
N ARG A 351 9.65 9.26 -9.27
CA ARG A 351 8.27 8.73 -9.25
C ARG A 351 7.90 8.07 -10.58
N GLY A 352 8.49 8.52 -11.68
CA GLY A 352 8.24 8.04 -13.04
C GLY A 352 7.83 9.16 -13.98
N LEU A 353 7.37 8.78 -15.16
CA LEU A 353 6.93 9.68 -16.23
C LEU A 353 5.57 9.26 -16.79
N CYS A 354 4.89 10.22 -17.42
CA CYS A 354 3.75 9.93 -18.28
C CYS A 354 4.23 9.72 -19.71
N ALA A 355 3.62 8.78 -20.41
CA ALA A 355 3.84 8.51 -21.81
C ALA A 355 2.52 8.28 -22.55
N LYS A 356 2.57 8.39 -23.88
CA LYS A 356 1.48 7.97 -24.76
C LYS A 356 1.98 7.07 -25.88
N VAL A 357 1.10 6.23 -26.40
CA VAL A 357 1.42 5.28 -27.48
C VAL A 357 1.36 6.02 -28.82
N VAL A 358 2.41 5.89 -29.64
CA VAL A 358 2.47 6.47 -31.00
C VAL A 358 2.59 5.39 -32.08
N ARG A 359 3.10 4.20 -31.72
CA ARG A 359 3.00 2.99 -32.53
C ARG A 359 2.45 1.85 -31.67
N PRO A 360 1.31 1.24 -32.04
CA PRO A 360 0.76 0.12 -31.30
C PRO A 360 1.65 -1.12 -31.48
N GLY A 361 1.59 -2.06 -30.54
CA GLY A 361 2.37 -3.29 -30.61
C GLY A 361 2.41 -4.05 -29.29
N PRO A 362 2.78 -5.34 -29.32
CA PRO A 362 3.03 -6.10 -28.12
C PRO A 362 4.32 -5.63 -27.43
N VAL A 363 4.33 -5.71 -26.11
CA VAL A 363 5.50 -5.49 -25.25
C VAL A 363 5.59 -6.59 -24.20
N ARG A 364 6.80 -7.01 -23.86
CA ARG A 364 7.06 -8.14 -22.96
C ARG A 364 8.15 -7.80 -21.94
N PRO A 365 8.08 -8.33 -20.72
CA PRO A 365 9.24 -8.39 -19.85
C PRO A 365 10.43 -9.03 -20.57
N GLY A 366 11.58 -8.35 -20.55
CA GLY A 366 12.79 -8.74 -21.27
C GLY A 366 12.99 -8.02 -22.60
N ASP A 367 11.99 -7.32 -23.14
CA ASP A 367 12.15 -6.54 -24.36
C ASP A 367 13.19 -5.44 -24.18
N GLU A 368 14.03 -5.27 -25.20
CA GLU A 368 14.94 -4.14 -25.32
C GLU A 368 14.14 -2.84 -25.50
N VAL A 369 14.57 -1.78 -24.84
CA VAL A 369 14.01 -0.43 -24.92
C VAL A 369 15.06 0.52 -25.47
N VAL A 370 14.91 0.91 -26.74
CA VAL A 370 15.82 1.83 -27.42
C VAL A 370 15.29 3.25 -27.37
N VAL A 371 16.13 4.19 -26.93
CA VAL A 371 15.79 5.61 -26.80
C VAL A 371 16.09 6.36 -28.09
N VAL A 372 15.11 7.11 -28.59
CA VAL A 372 15.30 8.11 -29.66
C VAL A 372 14.90 9.48 -29.12
N ARG A 373 15.89 10.35 -28.92
CA ARG A 373 15.66 11.70 -28.37
C ARG A 373 15.28 12.67 -29.49
N PRO A 374 14.46 13.70 -29.21
CA PRO A 374 14.23 14.77 -30.16
C PRO A 374 15.55 15.47 -30.50
N PRO A 375 15.68 16.06 -31.71
CA PRO A 375 16.83 16.88 -32.04
C PRO A 375 16.96 18.04 -31.04
N ALA A 376 18.21 18.38 -30.70
CA ALA A 376 18.47 19.49 -29.79
C ALA A 376 17.82 20.78 -30.33
N PRO A 377 17.25 21.64 -29.46
CA PRO A 377 16.76 22.93 -29.90
C PRO A 377 17.91 23.68 -30.58
N VAL A 378 17.67 24.17 -31.80
CA VAL A 378 18.63 25.07 -32.46
C VAL A 378 18.74 26.32 -31.59
N ALA A 379 19.94 26.60 -31.08
CA ALA A 379 20.18 27.83 -30.33
C ALA A 379 19.88 29.02 -31.24
N THR A 380 18.84 29.78 -30.91
CA THR A 380 18.46 31.04 -31.58
C THR A 380 19.29 32.21 -31.08
#